data_AF-A0AAV1I1P6-F1
#
_entry.id   AF-A0AAV1I1P6-F1
#
_cell.length_a   1.000
_cell.length_b   1.000
_cell.length_c   1.000
_cell.angle_alpha   90.00
_cell.angle_beta   90.00
_cell.angle_gamma   90.00
#
_symmetry.space_group_name_H-M   'P 1'
#
loop_
_entity.id
_entity.type
_entity.pdbx_description
1 polymer ?
#
loop_
_entity_poly.entity_id
_entity_poly.type
_entity_poly.pdbx_seq_one_letter_code
_entity_poly.pdbx_strand_id
1 'polypeptide(L)'
;MAQSDNAKGPVPDNANEHCPGTESEQAGQAASCAGCPNQAACASAPKGADPEIAEIEERLRSVRHKILVLSGKGGVGKSTFATQLAFALAAGSREVGLLDVDICGPSVPKLTGLEHREIHRSNLGWSPVYVEDNLAVMSIGFLLPNPDDAVIWRGPRKNGLIKQFLKDVHWGELDYLVIDTPPGTSDEHISIAQFLKGADVDGAVIVTTPQDVAIIDVRKEVNFCKKVGLNILGVVENMSGLQQPLASMRFMSQAEDGEPARDVTQQLLALLKGSALDADSIVAQSDVFKPTKGGAESMAADMGIPFLGRVPLDPALSLAGEQGRSAFEPGSGAAKSSGLALQGIIQTIISKTQRPSEMHKAATNGSVAA
;
A
#
# COMPACT_ATOMS: atom_id res chain seq x y z
N MET A 1 -37.84 -22.84 -22.16
CA MET A 1 -36.58 -23.58 -21.96
C MET A 1 -35.62 -23.12 -23.05
N ALA A 2 -34.90 -22.03 -22.80
CA ALA A 2 -33.79 -21.59 -23.65
C ALA A 2 -32.52 -21.94 -22.88
N GLN A 3 -31.73 -22.89 -23.39
CA GLN A 3 -30.42 -23.21 -22.85
C GLN A 3 -29.50 -22.02 -23.15
N SER A 4 -28.94 -21.45 -22.10
CA SER A 4 -27.97 -20.36 -22.14
C SER A 4 -26.71 -20.79 -22.89
N ASP A 5 -26.23 -19.92 -23.78
CA ASP A 5 -24.93 -20.01 -24.44
C ASP A 5 -23.83 -20.36 -23.43
N ASN A 6 -23.27 -21.55 -23.56
CA ASN A 6 -22.09 -21.97 -22.81
C ASN A 6 -20.92 -21.09 -23.28
N ALA A 7 -20.45 -20.21 -22.40
CA ALA A 7 -19.30 -19.35 -22.66
C ALA A 7 -18.10 -20.23 -23.05
N LYS A 8 -17.66 -20.15 -24.32
CA LYS A 8 -16.40 -20.76 -24.76
C LYS A 8 -15.28 -20.11 -23.95
N GLY A 9 -14.64 -20.87 -23.06
CA GLY A 9 -13.42 -20.43 -22.38
C GLY A 9 -12.30 -20.10 -23.39
N PRO A 10 -11.20 -19.47 -22.96
CA PRO A 10 -10.12 -19.06 -23.86
C PRO A 10 -9.65 -20.23 -24.73
N VAL A 11 -9.66 -20.02 -26.05
CA VAL A 11 -9.21 -20.99 -27.05
C VAL A 11 -7.85 -20.51 -27.57
N PRO A 12 -6.78 -21.32 -27.47
CA PRO A 12 -5.48 -20.96 -28.04
C PRO A 12 -5.54 -20.76 -29.55
N ASP A 13 -4.74 -19.84 -30.10
CA ASP A 13 -4.73 -19.50 -31.53
C ASP A 13 -4.37 -20.69 -32.44
N ASN A 14 -3.67 -21.69 -31.90
CA ASN A 14 -3.27 -22.91 -32.59
C ASN A 14 -4.17 -24.13 -32.27
N ALA A 15 -5.32 -23.90 -31.65
CA ALA A 15 -6.27 -24.96 -31.34
C ALA A 15 -7.04 -25.43 -32.58
N ASN A 16 -7.57 -26.65 -32.55
CA ASN A 16 -8.45 -27.14 -33.60
C ASN A 16 -9.80 -26.40 -33.60
N GLU A 17 -10.51 -26.42 -34.74
CA GLU A 17 -11.78 -25.70 -34.94
C GLU A 17 -12.88 -26.08 -33.93
N HIS A 18 -12.75 -27.22 -33.27
CA HIS A 18 -13.72 -27.76 -32.31
C HIS A 18 -13.21 -27.77 -30.87
N CYS A 19 -12.17 -26.99 -30.56
CA CYS A 19 -11.64 -26.89 -29.21
C CYS A 19 -12.72 -26.35 -28.26
N PRO A 20 -13.02 -27.04 -27.14
CA PRO A 20 -14.02 -26.57 -26.18
C PRO A 20 -13.54 -25.33 -25.38
N GLY A 21 -12.27 -24.95 -25.49
CA GLY A 21 -11.61 -23.92 -24.67
C GLY A 21 -10.96 -24.51 -23.43
N THR A 22 -9.90 -23.89 -22.92
CA THR A 22 -9.08 -24.44 -21.82
C THR A 22 -9.79 -24.43 -20.47
N GLU A 23 -10.76 -23.52 -20.28
CA GLU A 23 -11.52 -23.40 -19.03
C GLU A 23 -12.88 -24.14 -19.07
N SER A 24 -13.19 -24.80 -20.19
CA SER A 24 -14.45 -25.55 -20.33
C SER A 24 -14.44 -26.84 -19.52
N GLU A 25 -15.58 -27.19 -18.93
CA GLU A 25 -15.80 -28.51 -18.30
C GLU A 25 -15.47 -29.68 -19.24
N GLN A 26 -15.53 -29.47 -20.55
CA GLN A 26 -15.19 -30.49 -21.55
C GLN A 26 -13.71 -30.48 -21.98
N ALA A 27 -12.89 -29.53 -21.51
CA ALA A 27 -11.47 -29.44 -21.81
C ALA A 27 -10.73 -30.74 -21.43
N GLY A 28 -9.98 -31.33 -22.37
CA GLY A 28 -9.27 -32.60 -22.18
C GLY A 28 -10.16 -33.86 -22.18
N GLN A 29 -11.49 -33.70 -22.19
CA GLN A 29 -12.48 -34.79 -22.14
C GLN A 29 -13.32 -34.89 -23.42
N ALA A 30 -13.49 -33.81 -24.17
CA ALA A 30 -14.24 -33.79 -25.42
C ALA A 30 -13.61 -34.68 -26.49
N ALA A 31 -14.43 -35.17 -27.42
CA ALA A 31 -13.94 -35.93 -28.58
C ALA A 31 -12.94 -35.13 -29.41
N SER A 32 -13.11 -33.80 -29.51
CA SER A 32 -12.17 -32.90 -30.19
C SER A 32 -10.82 -32.75 -29.47
N CYS A 33 -10.71 -33.18 -28.20
CA CYS A 33 -9.45 -33.19 -27.47
C CYS A 33 -8.61 -34.45 -27.73
N ALA A 34 -9.19 -35.50 -28.33
CA ALA A 34 -8.48 -36.75 -28.59
C ALA A 34 -7.27 -36.54 -29.51
N GLY A 35 -6.08 -36.89 -29.03
CA GLY A 35 -4.82 -36.71 -29.77
C GLY A 35 -4.22 -35.30 -29.66
N CYS A 36 -4.83 -34.40 -28.90
CA CYS A 36 -4.23 -33.11 -28.58
C CYS A 36 -3.05 -33.29 -27.61
N PRO A 37 -1.86 -32.71 -27.88
CA PRO A 37 -0.72 -32.79 -26.96
C PRO A 37 -1.01 -32.29 -25.55
N ASN A 38 -1.94 -31.34 -25.41
CA ASN A 38 -2.32 -30.74 -24.12
C ASN A 38 -3.56 -31.39 -23.47
N GLN A 39 -4.05 -32.52 -24.00
CA GLN A 39 -5.29 -33.17 -23.53
C GLN A 39 -5.25 -33.47 -22.04
N ALA A 40 -4.19 -34.14 -21.56
CA ALA A 40 -4.06 -34.51 -20.15
C ALA A 40 -3.96 -33.28 -19.23
N ALA A 41 -3.23 -32.25 -19.66
CA ALA A 41 -3.10 -31.00 -18.91
C ALA A 41 -4.43 -30.25 -18.81
N CYS A 42 -5.22 -30.19 -19.89
CA CYS A 42 -6.55 -29.58 -19.87
C CYS A 42 -7.57 -30.41 -19.06
N ALA A 43 -7.39 -31.74 -18.99
CA ALA A 43 -8.24 -32.61 -18.20
C ALA A 43 -8.00 -32.47 -16.69
N SER A 44 -6.75 -32.23 -16.29
CA SER A 44 -6.35 -32.07 -14.88
C SER A 44 -6.34 -30.63 -14.38
N ALA A 45 -6.38 -29.65 -15.28
CA ALA A 45 -6.46 -28.24 -14.91
C ALA A 45 -7.76 -27.95 -14.14
N PRO A 46 -7.71 -27.18 -13.04
CA PRO A 46 -8.91 -26.68 -12.37
C PRO A 46 -9.80 -25.94 -13.36
N LYS A 47 -11.11 -26.19 -13.28
CA LYS A 47 -12.11 -25.62 -14.18
C LYS A 47 -13.04 -24.72 -13.39
N GLY A 48 -13.42 -23.58 -13.99
CA GLY A 48 -14.22 -22.56 -13.31
C GLY A 48 -13.39 -21.65 -12.40
N ALA A 49 -14.07 -20.73 -11.73
CA ALA A 49 -13.44 -19.82 -10.79
C ALA A 49 -12.87 -20.59 -9.60
N ASP A 50 -11.70 -20.17 -9.12
CA ASP A 50 -11.06 -20.73 -7.93
C ASP A 50 -12.02 -20.60 -6.72
N PRO A 51 -12.46 -21.71 -6.11
CA PRO A 51 -13.45 -21.67 -5.02
C PRO A 51 -12.94 -20.88 -3.81
N GLU A 52 -11.63 -20.77 -3.63
CA GLU A 52 -11.05 -19.97 -2.56
C GLU A 52 -11.27 -18.47 -2.75
N ILE A 53 -11.52 -17.99 -3.98
CA ILE A 53 -11.88 -16.58 -4.22
C ILE A 53 -13.23 -16.27 -3.57
N ALA A 54 -14.21 -17.16 -3.69
CA ALA A 54 -15.51 -16.99 -3.03
C ALA A 54 -15.38 -16.98 -1.49
N GLU A 55 -14.47 -17.79 -0.94
CA GLU A 55 -14.15 -17.76 0.50
C GLU A 55 -13.50 -16.43 0.93
N ILE A 56 -12.63 -15.85 0.09
CA ILE A 56 -12.05 -14.51 0.31
C ILE A 56 -13.13 -13.43 0.28
N GLU A 57 -14.04 -13.48 -0.70
CA GLU A 57 -15.17 -12.54 -0.81
C GLU A 57 -16.06 -12.59 0.42
N GLU A 58 -16.38 -13.79 0.91
CA GLU A 58 -17.12 -13.98 2.16
C GLU A 58 -16.34 -13.41 3.35
N ARG A 59 -15.05 -13.75 3.48
CA ARG A 59 -14.20 -13.32 4.60
C ARG A 59 -14.11 -11.80 4.70
N LEU A 60 -13.98 -11.12 3.55
CA LEU A 60 -13.79 -9.68 3.48
C LEU A 60 -15.11 -8.90 3.39
N ARG A 61 -16.26 -9.58 3.45
CA ARG A 61 -17.58 -8.91 3.40
C ARG A 61 -17.82 -7.97 4.59
N SER A 62 -17.29 -8.30 5.77
CA SER A 62 -17.38 -7.48 6.99
C SER A 62 -16.46 -6.24 6.98
N VAL A 63 -15.66 -6.07 5.93
CA VAL A 63 -14.77 -4.92 5.77
C VAL A 63 -15.44 -3.89 4.85
N ARG A 64 -15.74 -2.70 5.39
CA ARG A 64 -16.50 -1.67 4.65
C ARG A 64 -15.72 -1.03 3.52
N HIS A 65 -14.46 -0.68 3.76
CA HIS A 65 -13.56 -0.09 2.78
C HIS A 65 -12.24 -0.86 2.70
N LYS A 66 -11.76 -1.10 1.49
CA LYS A 66 -10.54 -1.86 1.21
C LYS A 66 -9.66 -1.04 0.27
N ILE A 67 -8.48 -0.66 0.75
CA ILE A 67 -7.55 0.23 0.06
C ILE A 67 -6.24 -0.52 -0.18
N LEU A 68 -5.81 -0.60 -1.44
CA LEU A 68 -4.49 -1.13 -1.78
C LEU A 68 -3.48 0.01 -1.81
N VAL A 69 -2.30 -0.23 -1.26
CA VAL A 69 -1.17 0.69 -1.35
C VAL A 69 -0.12 0.06 -2.25
N LEU A 70 0.01 0.61 -3.46
CA LEU A 70 0.90 0.12 -4.52
C LEU A 70 2.14 0.99 -4.66
N SER A 71 3.20 0.44 -5.26
CA SER A 71 4.37 1.22 -5.68
C SER A 71 5.06 0.58 -6.86
N GLY A 72 5.61 1.37 -7.78
CA GLY A 72 6.32 0.84 -8.94
C GLY A 72 7.72 0.30 -8.63
N LYS A 73 8.31 0.67 -7.49
CA LYS A 73 9.66 0.25 -7.08
C LYS A 73 9.81 0.16 -5.56
N GLY A 74 10.79 -0.61 -5.11
CA GLY A 74 11.17 -0.67 -3.69
C GLY A 74 11.76 0.64 -3.18
N GLY A 75 11.63 0.89 -1.87
CA GLY A 75 12.28 2.03 -1.19
C GLY A 75 11.62 3.40 -1.37
N VAL A 76 10.42 3.48 -1.95
CA VAL A 76 9.66 4.76 -2.05
C VAL A 76 8.94 5.15 -0.75
N GLY A 77 9.01 4.32 0.30
CA GLY A 77 8.27 4.51 1.55
C GLY A 77 6.80 4.06 1.48
N LYS A 78 6.48 3.09 0.63
CA LYS A 78 5.14 2.48 0.50
C LYS A 78 4.60 1.98 1.85
N SER A 79 5.36 1.11 2.54
CA SER A 79 4.95 0.54 3.83
C SER A 79 4.85 1.60 4.92
N THR A 80 5.76 2.57 4.96
CA THR A 80 5.65 3.74 5.84
C THR A 80 4.35 4.50 5.59
N PHE A 81 4.00 4.77 4.34
CA PHE A 81 2.74 5.43 4.00
C PHE A 81 1.52 4.58 4.39
N ALA A 82 1.52 3.27 4.10
CA ALA A 82 0.44 2.36 4.46
C ALA A 82 0.21 2.31 5.98
N THR A 83 1.29 2.20 6.77
CA THR A 83 1.22 2.24 8.23
C THR A 83 0.68 3.56 8.75
N GLN A 84 1.15 4.69 8.23
CA GLN A 84 0.67 6.01 8.68
C GLN A 84 -0.77 6.30 8.25
N LEU A 85 -1.20 5.80 7.07
CA LEU A 85 -2.60 5.81 6.68
C LEU A 85 -3.46 5.01 7.69
N ALA A 86 -3.02 3.81 8.09
CA ALA A 86 -3.73 3.00 9.06
C ALA A 86 -3.82 3.68 10.44
N PHE A 87 -2.72 4.24 10.95
CA PHE A 87 -2.71 5.02 12.20
C PHE A 87 -3.66 6.22 12.14
N ALA A 88 -3.66 6.99 11.05
CA ALA A 88 -4.55 8.15 10.93
C ALA A 88 -6.03 7.76 10.87
N LEU A 89 -6.35 6.65 10.19
CA LEU A 89 -7.71 6.13 10.14
C LEU A 89 -8.18 5.70 11.53
N ALA A 90 -7.32 4.97 12.27
CA ALA A 90 -7.59 4.49 13.63
C ALA A 90 -7.75 5.65 14.63
N ALA A 91 -6.89 6.68 14.55
CA ALA A 91 -7.00 7.89 15.34
C ALA A 91 -8.33 8.64 15.15
N GLY A 92 -9.01 8.42 14.02
CA GLY A 92 -10.36 8.91 13.76
C GLY A 92 -11.48 7.98 14.28
N SER A 93 -11.19 7.14 15.27
CA SER A 93 -12.12 6.19 15.92
C SER A 93 -12.79 5.19 14.96
N ARG A 94 -12.05 4.73 13.95
CA ARG A 94 -12.48 3.70 13.00
C ARG A 94 -11.87 2.37 13.38
N GLU A 95 -12.55 1.27 13.07
CA GLU A 95 -11.97 -0.08 13.16
C GLU A 95 -11.10 -0.34 11.93
N VAL A 96 -9.80 -0.55 12.13
CA VAL A 96 -8.80 -0.59 11.06
C VAL A 96 -7.98 -1.88 11.07
N GLY A 97 -7.88 -2.52 9.90
CA GLY A 97 -6.91 -3.57 9.62
C GLY A 97 -5.77 -3.05 8.75
N LEU A 98 -4.54 -3.48 9.04
CA LEU A 98 -3.38 -3.31 8.18
C LEU A 98 -2.83 -4.69 7.81
N LEU A 99 -2.93 -5.03 6.52
CA LEU A 99 -2.44 -6.29 5.97
C LEU A 99 -1.17 -6.05 5.16
N ASP A 100 -0.06 -6.62 5.63
CA ASP A 100 1.24 -6.64 4.95
C ASP A 100 1.39 -7.93 4.14
N VAL A 101 1.40 -7.77 2.82
CA VAL A 101 1.65 -8.86 1.86
C VAL A 101 2.99 -8.67 1.13
N ASP A 102 3.86 -7.76 1.60
CA ASP A 102 5.23 -7.57 1.11
C ASP A 102 6.17 -8.64 1.68
N ILE A 103 6.04 -9.85 1.13
CA ILE A 103 6.67 -11.07 1.64
C ILE A 103 8.21 -10.99 1.68
N CYS A 104 8.82 -10.21 0.80
CA CYS A 104 10.28 -10.15 0.65
C CYS A 104 10.97 -9.24 1.65
N GLY A 105 10.26 -8.33 2.29
CA GLY A 105 10.83 -7.35 3.21
C GLY A 105 9.77 -6.82 4.16
N PRO A 106 9.22 -7.66 5.05
CA PRO A 106 8.16 -7.26 5.97
C PRO A 106 8.69 -6.15 6.88
N SER A 107 8.20 -4.93 6.67
CA SER A 107 8.58 -3.76 7.46
C SER A 107 7.48 -3.35 8.43
N VAL A 108 6.25 -3.80 8.21
CA VAL A 108 5.08 -3.40 9.00
C VAL A 108 5.22 -3.73 10.48
N PRO A 109 5.67 -4.93 10.91
CA PRO A 109 5.88 -5.23 12.34
C PRO A 109 6.80 -4.22 13.04
N LYS A 110 7.85 -3.76 12.35
CA LYS A 110 8.75 -2.71 12.86
C LYS A 110 8.02 -1.36 12.95
N LEU A 111 7.38 -0.97 11.85
CA LEU A 111 6.70 0.32 11.71
C LEU A 111 5.51 0.50 12.65
N THR A 112 5.00 -0.60 13.23
CA THR A 112 3.92 -0.59 14.22
C THR A 112 4.37 -0.99 15.63
N GLY A 113 5.67 -1.21 15.87
CA GLY A 113 6.19 -1.56 17.20
C GLY A 113 5.77 -2.95 17.69
N LEU A 114 5.40 -3.85 16.77
CA LEU A 114 4.95 -5.21 17.04
C LEU A 114 6.04 -6.26 16.75
N GLU A 115 7.32 -5.86 16.75
CA GLU A 115 8.44 -6.78 16.66
C GLU A 115 8.31 -7.89 17.71
N HIS A 116 8.67 -9.12 17.35
CA HIS A 116 8.63 -10.30 18.21
C HIS A 116 7.23 -10.76 18.65
N ARG A 117 6.16 -10.21 18.06
CA ARG A 117 4.82 -10.76 18.21
C ARG A 117 4.63 -11.93 17.25
N GLU A 118 3.86 -12.91 17.70
CA GLU A 118 3.48 -14.08 16.91
C GLU A 118 1.97 -14.04 16.64
N ILE A 119 1.56 -14.62 15.51
CA ILE A 119 0.14 -14.78 15.22
C ILE A 119 -0.43 -15.99 15.95
N HIS A 120 -1.67 -15.86 16.42
CA HIS A 120 -2.36 -16.94 17.08
C HIS A 120 -3.41 -17.54 16.13
N ARG A 121 -3.56 -18.87 16.14
CA ARG A 121 -4.61 -19.55 15.38
C ARG A 121 -5.76 -19.93 16.30
N SER A 122 -6.94 -19.46 15.97
CA SER A 122 -8.20 -19.80 16.63
C SER A 122 -9.07 -20.69 15.73
N ASN A 123 -10.23 -21.12 16.24
CA ASN A 123 -11.23 -21.84 15.44
C ASN A 123 -11.84 -21.00 14.31
N LEU A 124 -11.74 -19.66 14.40
CA LEU A 124 -12.27 -18.73 13.40
C LEU A 124 -11.25 -18.37 12.31
N GLY A 125 -9.99 -18.79 12.49
CA GLY A 125 -8.88 -18.44 11.62
C GLY A 125 -7.68 -17.85 12.38
N TRP A 126 -6.81 -17.13 11.66
CA TRP A 126 -5.68 -16.40 12.23
C TRP A 126 -6.18 -15.12 12.90
N SER A 127 -5.79 -14.93 14.15
CA SER A 127 -6.04 -13.69 14.87
C SER A 127 -4.95 -12.67 14.53
N PRO A 128 -5.31 -11.47 14.05
CA PRO A 128 -4.33 -10.40 13.84
C PRO A 128 -3.76 -9.90 15.17
N VAL A 129 -2.62 -9.22 15.09
CA VAL A 129 -1.93 -8.64 16.25
C VAL A 129 -2.35 -7.18 16.38
N TYR A 130 -2.80 -6.76 17.55
CA TYR A 130 -3.31 -5.40 17.77
C TYR A 130 -2.18 -4.46 18.21
N VAL A 131 -2.12 -3.30 17.56
CA VAL A 131 -1.26 -2.16 17.95
C VAL A 131 -1.98 -1.33 19.01
N GLU A 132 -3.25 -1.05 18.74
CA GLU A 132 -4.23 -0.39 19.59
C GLU A 132 -5.53 -1.19 19.53
N ASP A 133 -6.50 -0.90 20.40
CA ASP A 133 -7.76 -1.66 20.49
C ASP A 133 -8.53 -1.70 19.15
N ASN A 134 -8.37 -0.69 18.30
CA ASN A 134 -9.05 -0.54 16.99
C ASN A 134 -8.09 -0.59 15.79
N LEU A 135 -6.82 -0.99 16.00
CA LEU A 135 -5.84 -1.15 14.92
C LEU A 135 -5.19 -2.54 14.97
N ALA A 136 -5.64 -3.42 14.08
CA ALA A 136 -5.16 -4.78 13.94
C ALA A 136 -4.20 -4.93 12.75
N VAL A 137 -3.15 -5.73 12.91
CA VAL A 137 -2.09 -5.92 11.92
C VAL A 137 -1.90 -7.40 11.62
N MET A 138 -1.71 -7.72 10.34
CA MET A 138 -1.25 -9.04 9.90
C MET A 138 -0.07 -8.87 8.95
N SER A 139 1.02 -9.61 9.19
CA SER A 139 2.23 -9.58 8.37
C SER A 139 2.89 -10.96 8.38
N ILE A 140 3.62 -11.29 7.30
CA ILE A 140 4.51 -12.45 7.30
C ILE A 140 5.60 -12.36 8.36
N GLY A 141 5.98 -11.15 8.79
CA GLY A 141 7.03 -11.00 9.81
C GLY A 141 6.69 -11.67 11.15
N PHE A 142 5.41 -11.92 11.44
CA PHE A 142 4.97 -12.66 12.63
C PHE A 142 5.04 -14.19 12.49
N LEU A 143 5.31 -14.68 11.28
CA LEU A 143 5.43 -16.10 10.94
C LEU A 143 6.88 -16.55 10.79
N LEU A 144 7.83 -15.62 10.74
CA LEU A 144 9.25 -15.92 10.59
C LEU A 144 9.85 -16.31 11.94
N PRO A 145 10.57 -17.44 12.03
CA PRO A 145 11.22 -17.86 13.27
C PRO A 145 12.24 -16.83 13.77
N ASN A 146 13.01 -16.24 12.85
CA ASN A 146 13.91 -15.13 13.15
C ASN A 146 13.62 -13.95 12.19
N PRO A 147 13.65 -12.70 12.69
CA PRO A 147 13.47 -11.51 11.85
C PRO A 147 14.49 -11.37 10.72
N ASP A 148 15.70 -11.92 10.90
CA ASP A 148 16.79 -11.86 9.92
C ASP A 148 16.73 -12.98 8.88
N ASP A 149 15.76 -13.90 8.97
CA ASP A 149 15.63 -15.01 8.04
C ASP A 149 15.20 -14.50 6.66
N ALA A 150 16.06 -14.69 5.66
CA ALA A 150 15.75 -14.31 4.29
C ALA A 150 14.59 -15.15 3.73
N VAL A 151 13.51 -14.49 3.30
CA VAL A 151 12.34 -15.15 2.71
C VAL A 151 12.59 -15.47 1.24
N ILE A 152 13.32 -16.56 0.98
CA ILE A 152 13.62 -17.03 -0.38
C ILE A 152 12.55 -18.02 -0.84
N TRP A 153 11.33 -17.52 -1.07
CA TRP A 153 10.20 -18.36 -1.47
C TRP A 153 9.88 -18.23 -2.96
N ARG A 154 9.50 -19.34 -3.60
CA ARG A 154 9.03 -19.35 -4.99
C ARG A 154 7.62 -18.77 -5.09
N GLY A 155 7.31 -18.13 -6.23
CA GLY A 155 6.02 -17.46 -6.51
C GLY A 155 4.78 -18.22 -6.04
N PRO A 156 4.58 -19.51 -6.37
CA PRO A 156 3.39 -20.26 -5.95
C PRO A 156 3.21 -20.31 -4.42
N ARG A 157 4.30 -20.43 -3.65
CA ARG A 157 4.24 -20.44 -2.19
C ARG A 157 3.86 -19.07 -1.64
N LYS A 158 4.39 -18.00 -2.24
CA LYS A 158 4.03 -16.62 -1.87
C LYS A 158 2.55 -16.35 -2.15
N ASN A 159 2.08 -16.69 -3.35
CA ASN A 159 0.68 -16.53 -3.75
C ASN A 159 -0.26 -17.33 -2.84
N GLY A 160 0.13 -18.56 -2.47
CA GLY A 160 -0.60 -19.36 -1.49
C GLY A 160 -0.71 -18.68 -0.12
N LEU A 161 0.36 -18.06 0.37
CA LEU A 161 0.33 -17.32 1.64
C LEU A 161 -0.54 -16.07 1.55
N ILE A 162 -0.43 -15.28 0.47
CA ILE A 162 -1.28 -14.10 0.25
C ILE A 162 -2.75 -14.51 0.27
N LYS A 163 -3.09 -15.60 -0.44
CA LYS A 163 -4.45 -16.14 -0.45
C LYS A 163 -4.91 -16.56 0.95
N GLN A 164 -4.05 -17.25 1.71
CA GLN A 164 -4.33 -17.59 3.11
C GLN A 164 -4.55 -16.36 3.98
N PHE A 165 -3.76 -15.29 3.83
CA PHE A 165 -4.01 -14.06 4.59
C PHE A 165 -5.38 -13.44 4.29
N LEU A 166 -5.78 -13.40 3.02
CA LEU A 166 -7.08 -12.85 2.62
C LEU A 166 -8.26 -13.71 3.08
N LYS A 167 -8.05 -15.02 3.22
CA LYS A 167 -9.10 -16.02 3.47
C LYS A 167 -9.25 -16.42 4.94
N ASP A 168 -8.13 -16.58 5.63
CA ASP A 168 -8.06 -17.23 6.94
C ASP A 168 -7.89 -16.21 8.08
N VAL A 169 -7.57 -14.94 7.81
CA VAL A 169 -7.42 -13.92 8.86
C VAL A 169 -8.80 -13.46 9.31
N HIS A 170 -9.07 -13.58 10.61
CA HIS A 170 -10.33 -13.17 11.21
C HIS A 170 -10.25 -11.71 11.68
N TRP A 171 -10.60 -10.79 10.77
CA TRP A 171 -10.60 -9.35 11.01
C TRP A 171 -11.75 -8.85 11.91
N GLY A 172 -12.86 -9.59 11.98
CA GLY A 172 -14.10 -9.07 12.58
C GLY A 172 -14.76 -8.03 11.67
N GLU A 173 -15.42 -7.04 12.26
CA GLU A 173 -16.03 -5.91 11.54
C GLU A 173 -15.01 -4.77 11.44
N LEU A 174 -14.65 -4.38 10.20
CA LEU A 174 -13.71 -3.28 9.98
C LEU A 174 -14.36 -2.17 9.17
N ASP A 175 -14.06 -0.92 9.53
CA ASP A 175 -14.36 0.23 8.67
C ASP A 175 -13.36 0.29 7.51
N TYR A 176 -12.07 0.03 7.75
CA TYR A 176 -11.03 0.07 6.73
C TYR A 176 -10.06 -1.12 6.83
N LEU A 177 -9.71 -1.69 5.68
CA LEU A 177 -8.55 -2.58 5.52
C LEU A 177 -7.56 -1.94 4.56
N VAL A 178 -6.37 -1.59 5.05
CA VAL A 178 -5.25 -1.11 4.26
C VAL A 178 -4.36 -2.30 3.91
N ILE A 179 -4.10 -2.52 2.62
CA ILE A 179 -3.29 -3.63 2.12
C ILE A 179 -1.99 -3.08 1.56
N ASP A 180 -0.87 -3.34 2.25
CA ASP A 180 0.48 -3.01 1.81
C ASP A 180 1.00 -4.09 0.85
N THR A 181 1.05 -3.78 -0.45
CA THR A 181 1.42 -4.77 -1.47
C THR A 181 2.93 -4.85 -1.67
N PRO A 182 3.50 -5.91 -2.29
CA PRO A 182 4.90 -5.88 -2.74
C PRO A 182 5.21 -4.68 -3.67
N PRO A 183 6.48 -4.35 -3.93
CA PRO A 183 6.85 -3.33 -4.93
C PRO A 183 6.90 -3.90 -6.36
N GLY A 184 6.57 -3.04 -7.33
CA GLY A 184 6.68 -3.27 -8.78
C GLY A 184 5.68 -4.29 -9.34
N THR A 185 5.51 -4.33 -10.66
CA THR A 185 4.45 -5.12 -11.34
C THR A 185 4.72 -6.63 -11.41
N SER A 186 5.05 -7.27 -10.28
CA SER A 186 5.37 -8.71 -10.19
C SER A 186 4.10 -9.59 -10.29
N ASP A 187 4.29 -10.92 -10.34
CA ASP A 187 3.19 -11.90 -10.28
C ASP A 187 2.31 -11.73 -9.02
N GLU A 188 2.84 -11.16 -7.95
CA GLU A 188 2.14 -10.96 -6.68
C GLU A 188 1.03 -9.91 -6.81
N HIS A 189 1.27 -8.83 -7.59
CA HIS A 189 0.27 -7.79 -7.87
C HIS A 189 -0.91 -8.34 -8.65
N ILE A 190 -0.62 -9.13 -9.70
CA ILE A 190 -1.64 -9.81 -10.49
C ILE A 190 -2.47 -10.73 -9.59
N SER A 191 -1.79 -11.49 -8.72
CA SER A 191 -2.45 -12.42 -7.80
C SER A 191 -3.38 -11.71 -6.83
N ILE A 192 -2.92 -10.62 -6.19
CA ILE A 192 -3.75 -9.81 -5.28
C ILE A 192 -4.98 -9.24 -6.01
N ALA A 193 -4.79 -8.65 -7.19
CA ALA A 193 -5.89 -8.11 -7.97
C ALA A 193 -6.90 -9.19 -8.39
N GLN A 194 -6.43 -10.40 -8.69
CA GLN A 194 -7.29 -11.54 -9.00
C GLN A 194 -8.06 -12.05 -7.77
N PHE A 195 -7.38 -12.20 -6.63
CA PHE A 195 -7.99 -12.68 -5.38
C PHE A 195 -9.03 -11.70 -4.82
N LEU A 196 -8.85 -10.40 -5.06
CA LEU A 196 -9.75 -9.36 -4.59
C LEU A 196 -10.84 -8.95 -5.60
N LYS A 197 -10.92 -9.61 -6.76
CA LYS A 197 -11.77 -9.18 -7.87
C LYS A 197 -13.27 -9.04 -7.51
N GLY A 198 -13.80 -9.87 -6.63
CA GLY A 198 -15.19 -9.76 -6.14
C GLY A 198 -15.32 -9.26 -4.71
N ALA A 199 -14.23 -8.78 -4.09
CA ALA A 199 -14.23 -8.33 -2.70
C ALA A 199 -14.61 -6.83 -2.54
N ASP A 200 -15.11 -6.17 -3.58
CA ASP A 200 -15.47 -4.73 -3.57
C ASP A 200 -14.36 -3.83 -3.01
N VAL A 201 -13.25 -3.73 -3.76
CA VAL A 201 -12.13 -2.85 -3.44
C VAL A 201 -12.43 -1.41 -3.87
N ASP A 202 -12.33 -0.45 -2.95
CA ASP A 202 -12.59 0.97 -3.26
C ASP A 202 -11.56 1.54 -4.23
N GLY A 203 -10.30 1.11 -4.12
CA GLY A 203 -9.26 1.40 -5.09
C GLY A 203 -7.84 1.31 -4.53
N ALA A 204 -6.91 1.79 -5.33
CA ALA A 204 -5.48 1.82 -5.03
C ALA A 204 -4.95 3.26 -4.85
N VAL A 205 -4.07 3.42 -3.88
CA VAL A 205 -3.17 4.56 -3.73
C VAL A 205 -1.79 4.14 -4.24
N ILE A 206 -1.21 4.91 -5.16
CA ILE A 206 0.11 4.60 -5.72
C ILE A 206 1.14 5.55 -5.10
N VAL A 207 2.15 5.00 -4.44
CA VAL A 207 3.24 5.76 -3.79
C VAL A 207 4.48 5.79 -4.69
N THR A 208 5.09 6.95 -4.84
CA THR A 208 6.31 7.14 -5.63
C THR A 208 7.23 8.21 -5.05
N THR A 209 8.35 8.50 -5.71
CA THR A 209 9.25 9.62 -5.41
C THR A 209 9.44 10.52 -6.64
N PRO A 210 9.93 11.77 -6.50
CA PRO A 210 10.06 12.72 -7.62
C PRO A 210 11.08 12.31 -8.69
N GLN A 211 11.88 11.27 -8.43
CA GLN A 211 12.95 10.83 -9.31
C GLN A 211 12.38 10.30 -10.64
N ASP A 212 12.94 10.73 -11.77
CA ASP A 212 12.46 10.32 -13.09
C ASP A 212 12.41 8.80 -13.30
N VAL A 213 13.37 8.07 -12.71
CA VAL A 213 13.38 6.60 -12.76
C VAL A 213 12.16 6.00 -12.06
N ALA A 214 11.74 6.57 -10.93
CA ALA A 214 10.54 6.13 -10.21
C ALA A 214 9.27 6.40 -11.02
N ILE A 215 9.20 7.54 -11.71
CA ILE A 215 8.03 7.93 -12.53
C ILE A 215 7.78 6.92 -13.66
N ILE A 216 8.83 6.36 -14.27
CA ILE A 216 8.69 5.34 -15.32
C ILE A 216 7.95 4.11 -14.78
N ASP A 217 8.30 3.65 -13.58
CA ASP A 217 7.68 2.47 -12.99
C ASP A 217 6.25 2.75 -12.51
N VAL A 218 5.96 3.96 -12.01
CA VAL A 218 4.57 4.36 -11.71
C VAL A 218 3.69 4.34 -12.95
N ARG A 219 4.19 4.78 -14.11
CA ARG A 219 3.39 4.72 -15.35
C ARG A 219 2.99 3.27 -15.69
N LYS A 220 3.88 2.30 -15.44
CA LYS A 220 3.55 0.87 -15.60
C LYS A 220 2.50 0.43 -14.59
N GLU A 221 2.63 0.85 -13.34
CA GLU A 221 1.68 0.54 -12.25
C GLU A 221 0.27 1.07 -12.53
N VAL A 222 0.17 2.31 -13.02
CA VAL A 222 -1.11 2.91 -13.43
C VAL A 222 -1.74 2.14 -14.58
N ASN A 223 -0.95 1.75 -15.58
CA ASN A 223 -1.43 0.94 -16.70
C ASN A 223 -1.86 -0.45 -16.25
N PHE A 224 -1.17 -1.05 -15.29
CA PHE A 224 -1.56 -2.31 -14.67
C PHE A 224 -2.94 -2.17 -14.02
N CYS A 225 -3.14 -1.17 -13.14
CA CYS A 225 -4.43 -0.91 -12.48
C CYS A 225 -5.57 -0.76 -13.50
N LYS A 226 -5.35 0.04 -14.56
CA LYS A 226 -6.33 0.20 -15.66
C LYS A 226 -6.64 -1.11 -16.36
N LYS A 227 -5.64 -1.96 -16.61
CA LYS A 227 -5.80 -3.24 -17.30
C LYS A 227 -6.59 -4.25 -16.46
N VAL A 228 -6.41 -4.26 -15.14
CA VAL A 228 -7.14 -5.17 -14.23
C VAL A 228 -8.47 -4.60 -13.74
N GLY A 229 -8.81 -3.35 -14.10
CA GLY A 229 -10.05 -2.69 -13.69
C GLY A 229 -10.03 -2.19 -12.25
N LEU A 230 -8.85 -2.02 -11.66
CA LEU A 230 -8.70 -1.49 -10.30
C LEU A 230 -8.81 0.03 -10.32
N ASN A 231 -9.75 0.58 -9.55
CA ASN A 231 -9.93 2.02 -9.38
C ASN A 231 -8.66 2.65 -8.77
N ILE A 232 -8.25 3.81 -9.27
CA ILE A 232 -7.08 4.53 -8.76
C ILE A 232 -7.57 5.74 -7.96
N LEU A 233 -7.45 5.68 -6.63
CA LEU A 233 -7.82 6.77 -5.73
C LEU A 233 -6.90 7.99 -5.97
N GLY A 234 -5.62 7.72 -6.25
CA GLY A 234 -4.67 8.69 -6.76
C GLY A 234 -3.21 8.33 -6.47
N VAL A 235 -2.31 9.25 -6.82
CA VAL A 235 -0.86 9.11 -6.64
C VAL A 235 -0.36 10.02 -5.52
N VAL A 236 0.52 9.49 -4.68
CA VAL A 236 1.25 10.24 -3.64
C VAL A 236 2.72 10.32 -4.03
N GLU A 237 3.25 11.54 -4.10
CA GLU A 237 4.69 11.76 -4.27
C GLU A 237 5.37 11.88 -2.90
N ASN A 238 5.92 10.78 -2.42
CA ASN A 238 6.69 10.74 -1.19
C ASN A 238 8.12 11.24 -1.41
N MET A 239 8.81 11.61 -0.33
CA MET A 239 10.17 12.12 -0.35
C MET A 239 10.35 13.35 -1.26
N SER A 240 9.32 14.18 -1.38
CA SER A 240 9.31 15.38 -2.22
C SER A 240 10.02 16.55 -1.54
N GLY A 241 11.34 16.60 -1.71
CA GLY A 241 12.19 17.56 -1.02
C GLY A 241 12.43 17.19 0.44
N LEU A 242 13.36 17.86 1.09
CA LEU A 242 13.66 17.76 2.51
C LEU A 242 13.05 18.96 3.22
N GLN A 243 12.28 18.70 4.27
CA GLN A 243 11.65 19.73 5.07
C GLN A 243 11.88 19.44 6.56
N GLN A 244 12.53 20.37 7.25
CA GLN A 244 12.78 20.25 8.69
C GLN A 244 12.88 21.64 9.34
N PRO A 245 12.53 21.78 10.63
CA PRO A 245 12.75 23.02 11.37
C PRO A 245 14.21 23.46 11.25
N LEU A 246 14.44 24.75 11.03
CA LEU A 246 15.79 25.30 10.87
C LEU A 246 16.65 25.03 12.11
N ALA A 247 16.05 25.09 13.30
CA ALA A 247 16.69 24.78 14.58
C ALA A 247 17.17 23.31 14.69
N SER A 248 16.61 22.40 13.89
CA SER A 248 17.00 20.98 13.84
C SER A 248 18.06 20.68 12.79
N MET A 249 18.37 21.63 11.89
CA MET A 249 19.40 21.46 10.88
C MET A 249 20.80 21.60 11.48
N ARG A 250 21.71 20.77 10.98
CA ARG A 250 23.15 20.91 11.21
C ARG A 250 23.78 21.72 10.09
N PHE A 251 24.50 22.77 10.44
CA PHE A 251 25.19 23.65 9.49
C PHE A 251 26.69 23.44 9.60
N MET A 252 27.32 23.15 8.46
CA MET A 252 28.76 22.92 8.37
C MET A 252 29.42 24.07 7.61
N SER A 253 30.63 24.45 8.02
CA SER A 253 31.47 25.32 7.20
C SER A 253 31.87 24.60 5.90
N GLN A 254 32.28 25.36 4.89
CA GLN A 254 32.99 24.74 3.77
C GLN A 254 34.35 24.22 4.26
N ALA A 255 34.81 23.13 3.63
CA ALA A 255 36.18 22.69 3.80
C ALA A 255 37.07 23.59 2.94
N GLU A 256 38.16 24.09 3.52
CA GLU A 256 39.18 24.89 2.83
C GLU A 256 40.53 24.16 2.95
N ASP A 257 41.37 24.22 1.92
CA ASP A 257 42.63 23.49 1.74
C ASP A 257 43.28 22.94 3.04
N GLY A 258 43.07 21.63 3.28
CA GLY A 258 43.69 20.89 4.40
C GLY A 258 42.93 20.93 5.73
N GLU A 259 41.90 21.77 5.87
CA GLU A 259 41.07 21.88 7.06
C GLU A 259 39.69 21.23 6.84
N PRO A 260 39.26 20.30 7.72
CA PRO A 260 37.96 19.67 7.59
C PRO A 260 36.83 20.66 7.89
N ALA A 261 35.66 20.43 7.28
CA ALA A 261 34.45 21.16 7.58
C ALA A 261 34.11 21.08 9.08
N ARG A 262 33.79 22.23 9.68
CA ARG A 262 33.47 22.35 11.12
C ARG A 262 31.98 22.59 11.29
N ASP A 263 31.44 22.08 12.40
CA ASP A 263 30.06 22.36 12.78
C ASP A 263 29.94 23.81 13.26
N VAL A 264 29.14 24.61 12.55
CA VAL A 264 28.90 26.03 12.83
C VAL A 264 27.45 26.28 13.26
N THR A 265 26.68 25.23 13.56
CA THR A 265 25.25 25.30 13.87
C THR A 265 24.94 26.30 14.99
N GLN A 266 25.65 26.21 16.12
CA GLN A 266 25.41 27.10 17.26
C GLN A 266 25.77 28.56 16.96
N GLN A 267 26.81 28.79 16.14
CA GLN A 267 27.19 30.15 15.73
C GLN A 267 26.12 30.77 14.84
N LEU A 268 25.62 30.01 13.86
CA LEU A 268 24.54 30.45 12.98
C LEU A 268 23.25 30.72 13.77
N LEU A 269 22.84 29.82 14.66
CA LEU A 269 21.65 29.98 15.48
C LEU A 269 21.77 31.17 16.45
N ALA A 270 22.96 31.43 17.00
CA ALA A 270 23.19 32.60 17.84
C ALA A 270 23.04 33.92 17.06
N LEU A 271 23.52 33.98 15.81
CA LEU A 271 23.32 35.13 14.94
C LEU A 271 21.84 35.34 14.61
N LEU A 272 21.09 34.27 14.37
CA LEU A 272 19.64 34.34 14.12
C LEU A 272 18.86 34.82 15.35
N LYS A 273 19.23 34.39 16.57
CA LYS A 273 18.61 34.89 17.82
C LYS A 273 18.80 36.39 18.02
N GLY A 274 19.86 36.98 17.45
CA GLY A 274 20.07 38.43 17.43
C GLY A 274 19.24 39.18 16.38
N SER A 275 18.47 38.46 15.56
CA SER A 275 17.59 39.00 14.53
C SER A 275 16.11 39.00 14.97
N ALA A 276 15.22 39.55 14.14
CA ALA A 276 13.77 39.47 14.37
C ALA A 276 13.15 38.11 13.98
N LEU A 277 13.96 37.17 13.48
CA LEU A 277 13.52 35.86 13.01
C LEU A 277 13.70 34.81 14.10
N ASP A 278 12.62 34.09 14.41
CA ASP A 278 12.66 32.94 15.33
C ASP A 278 12.96 31.65 14.55
N ALA A 279 14.08 31.00 14.85
CA ALA A 279 14.50 29.76 14.18
C ALA A 279 13.52 28.59 14.39
N ASP A 280 12.75 28.58 15.49
CA ASP A 280 11.72 27.57 15.76
C ASP A 280 10.47 27.75 14.88
N SER A 281 10.31 28.95 14.31
CA SER A 281 9.24 29.29 13.37
C SER A 281 9.65 29.12 11.89
N ILE A 282 10.93 28.85 11.62
CA ILE A 282 11.45 28.71 10.26
C ILE A 282 11.62 27.23 9.92
N VAL A 283 11.16 26.88 8.73
CA VAL A 283 11.38 25.57 8.13
C VAL A 283 12.32 25.73 6.95
N ALA A 284 13.40 24.94 6.93
CA ALA A 284 14.30 24.87 5.79
C ALA A 284 13.82 23.82 4.80
N GLN A 285 13.81 24.18 3.52
CA GLN A 285 13.37 23.33 2.43
C GLN A 285 14.46 23.20 1.36
N SER A 286 14.69 21.98 0.89
CA SER A 286 15.63 21.71 -0.21
C SER A 286 15.11 20.60 -1.11
N ASP A 287 15.17 20.79 -2.42
CA ASP A 287 14.82 19.74 -3.38
C ASP A 287 15.96 18.72 -3.49
N VAL A 288 15.84 17.61 -2.76
CA VAL A 288 16.81 16.50 -2.81
C VAL A 288 16.79 15.83 -4.18
N PHE A 289 15.60 15.64 -4.75
CA PHE A 289 15.40 15.10 -6.09
C PHE A 289 14.61 16.12 -6.90
N LYS A 290 15.30 16.91 -7.73
CA LYS A 290 14.64 17.86 -8.62
C LYS A 290 13.96 17.12 -9.77
N PRO A 291 12.62 17.17 -9.89
CA PRO A 291 11.93 16.55 -11.01
C PRO A 291 12.26 17.31 -12.30
N THR A 292 12.59 16.60 -13.38
CA THR A 292 12.88 17.25 -14.67
C THR A 292 11.60 17.55 -15.47
N LYS A 293 10.48 16.88 -15.13
CA LYS A 293 9.20 16.93 -15.87
C LYS A 293 7.98 17.20 -14.97
N GLY A 294 8.16 17.88 -13.84
CA GLY A 294 7.07 18.19 -12.90
C GLY A 294 6.65 17.03 -11.97
N GLY A 295 7.39 15.91 -12.00
CA GLY A 295 7.23 14.81 -11.05
C GLY A 295 5.96 13.99 -11.26
N ALA A 296 5.45 13.40 -10.18
CA ALA A 296 4.28 12.55 -10.17
C ALA A 296 2.99 13.32 -10.45
N GLU A 297 2.92 14.60 -10.09
CA GLU A 297 1.76 15.47 -10.35
C GLU A 297 1.51 15.66 -11.84
N SER A 298 2.57 16.03 -12.58
CA SER A 298 2.55 16.13 -14.04
C SER A 298 2.21 14.79 -14.70
N MET A 299 2.82 13.70 -14.23
CA MET A 299 2.51 12.36 -14.72
C MET A 299 1.05 11.95 -14.45
N ALA A 300 0.50 12.29 -13.28
CA ALA A 300 -0.88 11.99 -12.93
C ALA A 300 -1.85 12.74 -13.87
N ALA A 301 -1.58 14.01 -14.16
CA ALA A 301 -2.32 14.79 -15.14
C ALA A 301 -2.26 14.16 -16.55
N ASP A 302 -1.07 13.80 -17.03
CA ASP A 302 -0.88 13.13 -18.33
C ASP A 302 -1.68 11.82 -18.45
N MET A 303 -1.76 11.07 -17.35
CA MET A 303 -2.42 9.76 -17.31
C MET A 303 -3.92 9.84 -16.96
N GLY A 304 -4.43 11.04 -16.67
CA GLY A 304 -5.83 11.28 -16.30
C GLY A 304 -6.21 10.63 -14.98
N ILE A 305 -5.32 10.64 -13.99
CA ILE A 305 -5.56 10.09 -12.65
C ILE A 305 -5.38 11.15 -11.55
N PRO A 306 -5.99 11.00 -10.37
CA PRO A 306 -5.87 11.99 -9.31
C PRO A 306 -4.45 12.08 -8.74
N PHE A 307 -3.99 13.29 -8.48
CA PHE A 307 -2.82 13.55 -7.63
C PHE A 307 -3.29 13.87 -6.22
N LEU A 308 -2.84 13.11 -5.22
CA LEU A 308 -3.29 13.25 -3.84
C LEU A 308 -2.45 14.25 -3.04
N GLY A 309 -1.18 14.42 -3.41
CA GLY A 309 -0.27 15.36 -2.76
C GLY A 309 1.17 14.89 -2.68
N ARG A 310 1.98 15.72 -2.02
CA ARG A 310 3.42 15.52 -1.80
C ARG A 310 3.67 15.32 -0.31
N VAL A 311 4.49 14.33 0.04
CA VAL A 311 5.00 14.14 1.41
C VAL A 311 6.50 14.44 1.39
N PRO A 312 7.01 15.42 2.16
CA PRO A 312 8.43 15.72 2.21
C PRO A 312 9.22 14.63 2.93
N LEU A 313 10.52 14.54 2.66
CA LEU A 313 11.47 13.87 3.55
C LEU A 313 11.49 14.61 4.87
N ASP A 314 11.17 13.87 5.92
CA ASP A 314 11.08 14.37 7.29
C ASP A 314 11.73 13.36 8.23
N PRO A 315 12.88 13.68 8.85
CA PRO A 315 13.54 12.80 9.80
C PRO A 315 12.64 12.38 10.96
N ALA A 316 11.69 13.23 11.37
CA ALA A 316 10.79 12.90 12.46
C ALA A 316 9.75 11.84 12.06
N LEU A 317 9.35 11.79 10.78
CA LEU A 317 8.50 10.72 10.24
C LEU A 317 9.25 9.39 10.25
N SER A 318 10.51 9.39 9.82
CA SER A 318 11.37 8.20 9.88
C SER A 318 11.54 7.71 11.32
N LEU A 319 11.81 8.62 12.26
CA LEU A 319 11.96 8.28 13.67
C LEU A 319 10.68 7.70 14.27
N ALA A 320 9.51 8.25 13.93
CA ALA A 320 8.23 7.71 14.36
C ALA A 320 8.05 6.27 13.86
N GLY A 321 8.37 6.01 12.58
CA GLY A 321 8.35 4.66 12.02
C GLY A 321 9.35 3.70 12.69
N GLU A 322 10.58 4.14 12.96
CA GLU A 322 11.59 3.32 13.66
C GLU A 322 11.18 2.97 15.10
N GLN A 323 10.40 3.85 15.74
CA GLN A 323 9.86 3.64 17.08
C GLN A 323 8.52 2.90 17.09
N GLY A 324 7.95 2.59 15.92
CA GLY A 324 6.69 1.90 15.81
C GLY A 324 5.46 2.74 16.16
N ARG A 325 5.53 4.07 15.98
CA ARG A 325 4.50 5.02 16.45
C ARG A 325 3.86 5.80 15.31
N SER A 326 2.71 6.38 15.63
CA SER A 326 1.99 7.27 14.74
C SER A 326 2.74 8.60 14.59
N ALA A 327 2.88 9.08 13.35
CA ALA A 327 3.43 10.40 13.06
C ALA A 327 2.48 11.54 13.46
N PHE A 328 1.24 11.22 13.87
CA PHE A 328 0.23 12.19 14.28
C PHE A 328 0.14 12.36 15.81
N GLU A 329 0.89 11.56 16.59
CA GLU A 329 0.89 11.67 18.05
C GLU A 329 1.37 13.06 18.52
N PRO A 330 0.74 13.62 19.57
CA PRO A 330 1.23 14.85 20.18
C PRO A 330 2.69 14.73 20.62
N GLY A 331 3.53 15.65 20.16
CA GLY A 331 4.97 15.63 20.44
C GLY A 331 5.82 14.87 19.41
N SER A 332 5.21 14.20 18.42
CA SER A 332 5.94 13.80 17.22
C SER A 332 6.42 15.07 16.51
N GLY A 333 7.72 15.15 16.19
CA GLY A 333 8.23 16.25 15.37
C GLY A 333 7.60 16.28 13.96
N ALA A 334 7.11 15.12 13.51
CA ALA A 334 6.53 14.90 12.19
C ALA A 334 5.19 15.62 11.99
N ALA A 335 4.41 15.76 13.07
CA ALA A 335 3.09 16.40 13.03
C ALA A 335 3.12 17.83 12.45
N LYS A 336 4.27 18.51 12.49
CA LYS A 336 4.43 19.90 12.01
C LYS A 336 4.78 20.04 10.52
N SER A 337 5.19 18.98 9.85
CA SER A 337 5.64 19.02 8.44
C SER A 337 4.98 17.89 7.65
N SER A 338 5.56 16.69 7.67
CA SER A 338 5.04 15.54 6.91
C SER A 338 3.66 15.10 7.39
N GLY A 339 3.36 15.26 8.69
CA GLY A 339 2.06 14.95 9.28
C GLY A 339 0.92 15.76 8.68
N LEU A 340 1.10 17.07 8.48
CA LEU A 340 0.07 17.92 7.84
C LEU A 340 -0.17 17.50 6.38
N ALA A 341 0.90 17.22 5.64
CA ALA A 341 0.81 16.75 4.26
C ALA A 341 0.08 15.40 4.17
N LEU A 342 0.46 14.44 5.02
CA LEU A 342 -0.19 13.14 5.13
C LEU A 342 -1.66 13.30 5.52
N GLN A 343 -1.99 14.17 6.48
CA GLN A 343 -3.37 14.37 6.91
C GLN A 343 -4.25 14.87 5.76
N GLY A 344 -3.78 15.82 4.95
CA GLY A 344 -4.51 16.29 3.76
C GLY A 344 -4.75 15.19 2.71
N ILE A 345 -3.73 14.37 2.45
CA ILE A 345 -3.83 13.20 1.56
C ILE A 345 -4.86 12.20 2.09
N ILE A 346 -4.80 11.90 3.38
CA ILE A 346 -5.66 10.90 4.03
C ILE A 346 -7.12 11.37 4.05
N GLN A 347 -7.39 12.65 4.34
CA GLN A 347 -8.74 13.20 4.22
C GLN A 347 -9.30 13.09 2.79
N THR A 348 -8.45 13.31 1.79
CA THR A 348 -8.83 13.12 0.39
C THR A 348 -9.18 11.65 0.10
N ILE A 349 -8.37 10.70 0.59
CA ILE A 349 -8.65 9.26 0.48
C ILE A 349 -9.97 8.89 1.15
N ILE A 350 -10.22 9.36 2.38
CA ILE A 350 -11.48 9.12 3.10
C ILE A 350 -12.66 9.65 2.28
N SER A 351 -12.58 10.88 1.75
CA SER A 351 -13.66 11.47 0.94
C SER A 351 -13.96 10.69 -0.35
N LYS A 352 -12.95 10.04 -0.94
CA LYS A 352 -13.07 9.23 -2.15
C LYS A 352 -13.62 7.83 -1.90
N THR A 353 -13.51 7.33 -0.67
CA THR A 353 -13.97 5.99 -0.28
C THR A 353 -15.37 6.02 0.33
N GLN A 354 -15.75 7.11 1.00
CA GLN A 354 -17.08 7.24 1.61
C GLN A 354 -18.21 7.14 0.57
N ARG A 355 -19.21 6.32 0.91
CA ARG A 355 -20.45 6.25 0.14
C ARG A 355 -21.35 7.46 0.44
N PRO A 356 -22.22 7.90 -0.49
CA PRO A 356 -23.12 9.04 -0.27
C PRO A 356 -23.98 8.95 1.00
N SER A 357 -24.33 7.73 1.43
CA SER A 357 -25.08 7.45 2.65
C SER A 357 -24.31 7.70 3.95
N GLU A 358 -22.98 7.69 3.91
CA GLU A 358 -22.09 7.85 5.07
C GLU A 358 -21.74 9.32 5.33
N MET A 359 -21.66 10.13 4.25
CA MET A 359 -21.43 11.58 4.35
C MET A 359 -22.54 12.29 5.16
N HIS A 360 -23.78 11.80 5.09
CA HIS A 360 -24.91 12.36 5.86
C HIS A 360 -24.80 12.10 7.37
N LYS A 361 -24.27 10.93 7.77
CA LYS A 361 -24.06 10.60 9.20
C LYS A 361 -22.88 11.37 9.81
N ALA A 362 -21.82 11.59 9.04
CA ALA A 362 -20.67 12.39 9.48
C ALA A 362 -21.06 13.86 9.71
N ALA A 363 -21.89 14.44 8.84
CA ALA A 363 -22.37 15.82 8.97
C ALA A 363 -23.26 16.03 10.22
N THR A 364 -24.05 15.03 10.60
CA THR A 364 -24.89 15.12 11.82
C THR A 364 -24.08 14.97 13.11
N ASN A 365 -23.04 14.12 13.12
CA ASN A 365 -22.22 13.87 14.32
C ASN A 365 -21.18 14.97 14.58
N GLY A 366 -20.75 15.72 13.55
CA GLY A 366 -19.85 16.87 13.69
C GLY A 366 -20.46 18.12 14.32
N SER A 367 -21.78 18.14 14.58
CA SER A 367 -22.48 19.29 15.17
C SER A 367 -22.57 19.27 16.71
N VAL A 368 -22.09 18.19 17.35
CA VAL A 368 -22.18 18.00 18.82
C VAL A 368 -20.82 18.18 19.52
N ALA A 369 -19.74 18.44 18.77
CA ALA A 369 -18.42 18.74 19.30
C ALA A 369 -17.95 20.12 18.83
N ALA A 370 -18.54 21.17 19.42
CA ALA A 370 -18.04 22.54 19.37
C ALA A 370 -18.11 23.15 20.78
#